data_AF-A0A1Q6DWX2-F1
#
_entry.id   AF-A0A1Q6DWX2-F1
#
_cell.length_a   1.000
_cell.length_b   1.000
_cell.length_c   1.000
_cell.angle_alpha   90.00
_cell.angle_beta   90.00
_cell.angle_gamma   90.00
#
_symmetry.space_group_name_H-M   'P 1'
#
loop_
_entity.id
_entity.type
_entity.pdbx_description
1 polymer ?
#
loop_
_entity_poly.entity_id
_entity_poly.type
_entity_poly.pdbx_seq_one_letter_code
_entity_poly.pdbx_strand_id
1 'polypeptide(L)'
;MQSIKDGQGFEGCIERINKLFWNRDNYIHDYLNKVIRAIVDYYKENRIERVFCGDGKGWKQEVDLGDGNNEGFVEVPFDWFKQKLKHKLGYYGII
;
A
#
# COMPACT_ATOMS: atom_id res chain seq x y z
N MET A 1 -2.07 -18.21 -7.16
CA MET A 1 -0.73 -18.53 -6.60
C MET A 1 -0.68 -19.82 -5.77
N GLN A 2 -1.81 -20.46 -5.46
CA GLN A 2 -1.81 -21.70 -4.67
C GLN A 2 -1.59 -22.99 -5.50
N SER A 3 -1.51 -22.88 -6.82
CA SER A 3 -1.38 -24.03 -7.73
C SER A 3 0.06 -24.48 -8.03
N ILE A 4 1.09 -23.85 -7.45
CA ILE A 4 2.51 -24.24 -7.65
C ILE A 4 3.05 -24.99 -6.41
N LYS A 5 2.16 -25.56 -5.57
CA LYS A 5 2.56 -26.21 -4.31
C LYS A 5 2.73 -27.74 -4.44
N ASP A 6 2.32 -28.34 -5.54
CA ASP A 6 2.14 -29.79 -5.62
C ASP A 6 3.27 -30.54 -6.35
N GLY A 7 4.52 -30.10 -6.19
CA GLY A 7 5.69 -30.78 -6.77
C GLY A 7 6.89 -30.75 -5.81
N GLN A 8 7.14 -31.87 -5.14
CA GLN A 8 8.24 -32.05 -4.19
C GLN A 8 9.59 -31.73 -4.86
N GLY A 9 10.22 -30.62 -4.48
CA GLY A 9 11.49 -30.13 -5.03
C GLY A 9 11.71 -28.61 -4.98
N PHE A 10 10.65 -27.82 -4.73
CA PHE A 10 10.70 -26.35 -4.78
C PHE A 10 10.63 -25.62 -3.43
N GLU A 11 10.58 -26.33 -2.29
CA GLU A 11 10.34 -25.75 -0.96
C GLU A 11 11.29 -24.60 -0.61
N GLY A 12 12.60 -24.77 -0.82
CA GLY A 12 13.59 -23.73 -0.54
C GLY A 12 13.49 -22.48 -1.45
N CYS A 13 13.01 -22.63 -2.69
CA CYS A 13 12.73 -21.50 -3.57
C CYS A 13 11.48 -20.74 -3.13
N ILE A 14 10.45 -21.47 -2.68
CA ILE A 14 9.21 -20.90 -2.15
C ILE A 14 9.49 -20.07 -0.89
N GLU A 15 10.32 -20.56 0.02
CA GLU A 15 10.72 -19.81 1.22
C GLU A 15 11.42 -18.49 0.89
N ARG A 16 12.36 -18.51 -0.07
CA ARG A 16 13.06 -17.30 -0.53
C ARG A 16 12.09 -16.28 -1.12
N ILE A 17 11.17 -16.73 -1.98
CA ILE A 17 10.13 -15.88 -2.58
C ILE A 17 9.22 -15.29 -1.50
N ASN A 18 8.76 -16.09 -0.54
CA ASN A 18 7.93 -15.63 0.58
C ASN A 18 8.65 -14.57 1.43
N LYS A 19 9.95 -14.76 1.68
CA LYS A 19 10.75 -13.79 2.42
C LYS A 19 10.89 -12.46 1.68
N LEU A 20 11.05 -12.50 0.35
CA LEU A 20 11.05 -11.29 -0.48
C LEU A 20 9.72 -10.55 -0.43
N PHE A 21 8.60 -11.26 -0.56
CA PHE A 21 7.27 -10.67 -0.42
C PHE A 21 7.04 -10.08 0.98
N TRP A 22 7.43 -10.80 2.03
CA TRP A 22 7.30 -10.31 3.40
C TRP A 22 8.12 -9.04 3.66
N ASN A 23 9.36 -8.98 3.17
CA ASN A 23 10.19 -7.78 3.27
C ASN A 23 9.59 -6.60 2.49
N ARG A 24 9.07 -6.85 1.28
CA ARG A 24 8.41 -5.84 0.46
C ARG A 24 7.16 -5.29 1.15
N ASP A 25 6.31 -6.16 1.66
CA ASP A 25 5.06 -5.77 2.34
C ASP A 25 5.36 -4.97 3.62
N ASN A 26 6.40 -5.33 4.37
CA ASN A 26 6.88 -4.55 5.52
C ASN A 26 7.37 -3.15 5.11
N TYR A 27 8.14 -3.06 4.03
CA TYR A 27 8.59 -1.77 3.49
C TYR A 27 7.41 -0.89 3.08
N ILE A 28 6.45 -1.45 2.35
CA ILE A 28 5.23 -0.75 1.93
C ILE A 28 4.43 -0.30 3.15
N HIS A 29 4.27 -1.14 4.18
CA HIS A 29 3.58 -0.77 5.41
C HIS A 29 4.25 0.40 6.13
N ASP A 30 5.56 0.37 6.29
CA ASP A 30 6.32 1.45 6.91
C ASP A 30 6.18 2.76 6.10
N TYR A 31 6.37 2.69 4.79
CA TYR A 31 6.19 3.82 3.88
C TYR A 31 4.80 4.44 4.02
N LEU A 32 3.74 3.63 3.91
CA LEU A 32 2.35 4.10 4.03
C LEU A 32 2.08 4.73 5.40
N ASN A 33 2.60 4.15 6.49
CA ASN A 33 2.43 4.70 7.83
C ASN A 33 3.09 6.10 7.96
N LYS A 34 4.26 6.30 7.35
CA LYS A 34 4.96 7.59 7.32
C LYS A 34 4.19 8.63 6.51
N VAL A 35 3.73 8.26 5.32
CA VAL A 35 2.91 9.14 4.46
C VAL A 35 1.63 9.55 5.17
N ILE A 36 0.92 8.61 5.79
CA ILE A 36 -0.34 8.90 6.49
C ILE A 36 -0.10 9.82 7.68
N ARG A 37 1.00 9.65 8.42
CA ARG A 37 1.36 10.57 9.50
C ARG A 37 1.52 12.00 8.95
N ALA A 38 2.28 12.18 7.89
CA ALA A 38 2.48 13.49 7.27
C ALA A 38 1.16 14.13 6.79
N ILE A 39 0.28 13.34 6.16
CA ILE A 39 -1.05 13.79 5.72
C ILE A 39 -1.91 14.24 6.91
N VAL A 40 -1.95 13.43 7.97
CA VAL A 40 -2.76 13.72 9.17
C VAL A 40 -2.23 14.96 9.89
N ASP A 41 -0.90 15.10 10.00
CA ASP A 41 -0.28 16.27 10.62
C ASP A 41 -0.63 17.54 9.82
N TYR A 42 -0.55 17.48 8.49
CA TYR A 42 -1.03 18.56 7.63
C TYR A 42 -2.50 18.90 7.85
N TYR A 43 -3.40 17.91 7.93
CA TYR A 43 -4.83 18.16 8.18
C TYR A 43 -5.08 18.80 9.53
N LYS A 44 -4.35 18.38 10.57
CA LYS A 44 -4.46 18.97 11.90
C LYS A 44 -3.98 20.42 11.93
N GLU A 45 -2.84 20.70 11.31
CA GLU A 45 -2.28 22.06 11.22
C GLU A 45 -3.21 23.02 10.48
N ASN A 46 -3.89 22.53 9.44
CA ASN A 46 -4.80 23.32 8.61
C ASN A 46 -6.27 23.24 9.06
N ARG A 47 -6.57 22.58 10.18
CA ARG A 47 -7.93 22.42 10.72
C ARG A 47 -8.92 21.82 9.70
N ILE A 48 -8.46 20.83 8.95
CA ILE A 48 -9.30 20.09 8.00
C ILE A 48 -10.09 19.03 8.77
N GLU A 49 -11.42 19.14 8.74
CA GLU A 49 -12.33 18.26 9.48
C GLU A 49 -12.97 17.18 8.62
N ARG A 50 -13.02 17.36 7.29
CA ARG A 50 -13.66 16.44 6.36
C ARG A 50 -12.77 16.14 5.17
N VAL A 51 -12.60 14.86 4.86
CA VAL A 51 -11.74 14.39 3.76
C VAL A 51 -12.49 13.39 2.91
N PHE A 52 -12.47 13.61 1.59
CA PHE A 52 -13.06 12.68 0.62
C PHE A 52 -11.93 11.96 -0.13
N CYS A 53 -11.96 10.62 -0.11
CA CYS A 53 -11.02 9.79 -0.84
C CYS A 53 -11.78 8.91 -1.84
N GLY A 54 -11.48 9.07 -3.13
CA GLY A 54 -12.07 8.26 -4.20
C GLY A 54 -11.61 6.80 -4.15
N ASP A 55 -12.34 5.91 -4.83
CA ASP A 55 -12.01 4.49 -4.86
C ASP A 55 -10.75 4.17 -5.69
N GLY A 56 -10.40 5.06 -6.63
CA GLY A 56 -9.25 4.92 -7.52
C GLY A 56 -9.44 3.82 -8.57
N LYS A 57 -10.67 3.49 -8.95
CA LYS A 57 -10.89 2.40 -9.92
C LYS A 57 -10.21 2.73 -11.26
N GLY A 58 -9.29 1.85 -11.70
CA GLY A 58 -8.62 1.97 -12.99
C GLY A 58 -7.43 2.95 -13.04
N TRP A 59 -7.20 3.77 -12.01
CA TRP A 59 -6.16 4.83 -12.03
C TRP A 59 -4.70 4.35 -12.14
N LYS A 60 -4.48 3.05 -11.94
CA LYS A 60 -3.16 2.38 -12.04
C LYS A 60 -2.97 1.69 -13.39
N GLN A 61 -3.99 1.67 -14.24
CA GLN A 61 -3.91 1.15 -15.59
C GLN A 61 -3.29 2.22 -16.49
N GLU A 62 -2.50 1.79 -17.48
CA GLU A 62 -1.96 2.68 -18.53
C GLU A 62 -1.18 3.90 -18.01
N VAL A 63 -0.57 3.77 -16.83
CA VAL A 63 0.32 4.80 -16.29
C VAL A 63 1.59 4.90 -17.14
N ASP A 64 2.03 6.12 -17.41
CA ASP A 64 3.25 6.41 -18.17
C ASP A 64 4.25 7.17 -17.28
N LEU A 65 4.88 6.45 -16.36
CA LEU A 65 5.94 6.95 -15.47
C LEU A 65 7.32 6.36 -15.83
N GLY A 66 7.39 5.60 -16.93
CA GLY A 66 8.50 4.72 -17.30
C GLY A 66 8.45 3.36 -16.60
N ASP A 67 8.99 2.32 -17.25
CA ASP A 67 8.81 0.91 -16.88
C ASP A 67 9.04 0.59 -15.39
N GLY A 68 10.20 0.97 -14.84
CA GLY A 68 10.54 0.68 -13.44
C GLY A 68 9.66 1.41 -12.43
N ASN A 69 9.24 2.64 -12.75
CA ASN A 69 8.33 3.41 -11.87
C ASN A 69 6.90 2.90 -11.98
N ASN A 70 6.48 2.47 -13.16
CA ASN A 70 5.18 1.86 -13.39
C ASN A 70 5.03 0.57 -12.58
N GLU A 71 6.05 -0.30 -12.61
CA GLU A 71 6.06 -1.53 -11.81
C GLU A 71 5.91 -1.20 -10.31
N GLY A 72 6.76 -0.32 -9.78
CA GLY A 72 6.68 0.10 -8.38
C GLY A 72 5.35 0.77 -8.01
N PHE A 73 4.82 1.66 -8.86
CA PHE A 73 3.56 2.35 -8.62
C PHE A 73 2.38 1.37 -8.61
N VAL A 74 2.33 0.43 -9.54
CA VAL A 74 1.26 -0.56 -9.63
C VAL A 74 1.27 -1.49 -8.41
N GLU A 75 2.44 -1.91 -7.93
CA GLU A 75 2.60 -2.80 -6.77
C GLU A 75 2.10 -2.20 -5.44
N VAL A 76 2.12 -0.87 -5.24
CA VAL A 76 1.71 -0.26 -3.97
C VAL A 76 0.20 -0.42 -3.73
N PRO A 77 -0.28 -1.11 -2.68
CA PRO A 77 -1.71 -1.35 -2.50
C PRO A 77 -2.48 -0.09 -2.05
N PHE A 78 -3.30 0.47 -2.96
CA PHE A 78 -4.09 1.66 -2.64
C PHE A 78 -5.16 1.41 -1.57
N ASP A 79 -5.71 0.20 -1.52
CA ASP A 79 -6.69 -0.17 -0.50
C ASP A 79 -6.08 -0.17 0.91
N TRP A 80 -4.79 -0.49 1.06
CA TRP A 80 -4.11 -0.40 2.35
C TRP A 80 -3.95 1.05 2.78
N PHE A 81 -3.61 1.93 1.84
CA PHE A 81 -3.56 3.37 2.08
C PHE A 81 -4.92 3.88 2.58
N LYS A 82 -6.02 3.60 1.86
CA LYS A 82 -7.39 4.03 2.23
C LYS A 82 -7.77 3.55 3.63
N GLN A 83 -7.53 2.27 3.93
CA GLN A 83 -7.86 1.68 5.23
C GLN A 83 -7.08 2.33 6.38
N LYS A 84 -5.75 2.47 6.21
CA LYS A 84 -4.90 3.07 7.24
C LYS A 84 -5.21 4.55 7.43
N LEU A 85 -5.47 5.29 6.34
CA LEU A 85 -5.84 6.70 6.40
C LEU A 85 -7.17 6.86 7.15
N LYS A 86 -8.21 6.12 6.76
CA LYS A 86 -9.51 6.13 7.45
C LYS A 86 -9.38 5.82 8.95
N HIS A 87 -8.59 4.80 9.30
CA HIS A 87 -8.32 4.45 10.70
C HIS A 87 -7.68 5.63 11.44
N LYS A 88 -6.63 6.23 10.86
CA LYS A 88 -5.89 7.32 11.52
C LYS A 88 -6.72 8.58 11.65
N LEU A 89 -7.50 8.95 10.62
CA LEU A 89 -8.40 10.11 10.67
C LEU A 89 -9.49 9.93 11.74
N GLY A 90 -10.11 8.75 11.80
CA GLY A 90 -11.11 8.44 12.82
C GLY A 90 -10.57 8.54 14.25
N TYR A 91 -9.31 8.18 14.48
CA TYR A 91 -8.65 8.36 15.79
C TYR A 91 -8.53 9.84 16.22
N TYR A 92 -8.43 10.77 15.26
CA TYR A 92 -8.33 12.21 15.53
C TYR A 92 -9.64 12.96 15.31
N GLY A 93 -10.76 12.26 15.06
CA GLY A 93 -12.07 12.88 14.83
C GLY A 93 -12.21 13.59 13.48
N ILE A 94 -11.32 13.32 12.52
CA ILE A 94 -11.45 13.79 11.14
C ILE A 94 -12.33 12.80 10.39
N ILE A 95 -13.36 13.31 9.70
CA ILE A 95 -14.41 12.52 9.05
C ILE A 95 -14.09 12.26 7.58
#